data_AF-A0A3N0ZMN1-F1
#
_entry.id   AF-A0A3N0ZMN1-F1
#
_cell.length_a   1.000
_cell.length_b   1.000
_cell.length_c   1.000
_cell.angle_alpha   90.00
_cell.angle_beta   90.00
_cell.angle_gamma   90.00
#
_symmetry.space_group_name_H-M   'P 1'
#
loop_
_entity.id
_entity.type
_entity.pdbx_description
1 polymer ?
#
loop_
_entity_poly.entity_id
_entity_poly.type
_entity_poly.pdbx_seq_one_letter_code
_entity_poly.pdbx_strand_id
1 'polypeptide(L)'
;MKHWLVLALFTIVLGYTYCSKEGFSSDESKFIKTYKEILIARYSIGDSVKANQEVMNILKRNGYSFREFLDTFWELRNKDSKRFSAIIDSIRKSAVQDVIEAKKKEFQRANR
;
A
#
# COMPACT_ATOMS: atom_id res chain seq x y z
N MET A 1 41.56 29.05 14.44
CA MET A 1 40.77 28.00 15.13
C MET A 1 39.26 28.04 14.85
N LYS A 2 38.70 29.06 14.19
CA LYS A 2 37.25 29.22 13.98
C LYS A 2 36.73 28.58 12.68
N HIS A 3 37.58 28.45 11.65
CA HIS A 3 37.21 27.85 10.36
C HIS A 3 37.11 26.32 10.38
N TRP A 4 37.84 25.65 11.29
CA TRP A 4 37.78 24.19 11.43
C TRP A 4 36.46 23.71 12.06
N LEU A 5 35.87 24.51 12.96
CA LEU A 5 34.53 24.26 13.51
C LEU A 5 33.42 24.39 12.46
N VAL A 6 33.56 25.32 11.51
CA VAL A 6 32.59 25.50 10.41
C VAL A 6 32.68 24.34 9.41
N LEU A 7 33.89 23.87 9.10
CA LEU A 7 34.09 22.72 8.22
C LEU A 7 33.53 21.42 8.82
N ALA A 8 33.70 21.21 10.13
CA ALA A 8 33.14 20.06 10.84
C ALA A 8 31.60 20.09 10.90
N LEU A 9 31.00 21.28 11.00
CA LEU A 9 29.54 21.41 10.98
C LEU A 9 28.96 21.11 9.58
N PHE A 10 29.68 21.44 8.51
CA PHE A 10 29.23 21.24 7.14
C PHE A 10 29.23 19.77 6.71
N THR A 11 30.18 18.96 7.21
CA THR A 11 30.24 17.51 6.96
C THR A 11 29.16 16.73 7.73
N ILE A 12 28.71 17.21 8.89
CA ILE A 12 27.65 16.55 9.67
C ILE A 12 26.28 16.73 8.99
N VAL A 13 26.01 17.88 8.37
CA VAL A 13 24.72 18.15 7.68
C VAL A 13 24.54 17.29 6.41
N LEU A 14 25.63 16.96 5.71
CA LEU A 14 25.59 16.09 4.52
C LEU A 14 25.32 14.61 4.84
N GLY A 15 25.47 14.19 6.11
CA GLY A 15 25.19 12.81 6.53
C GLY A 15 23.71 12.48 6.72
N TYR A 16 22.83 13.49 6.88
CA TYR A 16 21.41 13.28 7.20
C TYR A 16 20.50 13.13 5.97
N THR A 17 21.00 13.30 4.74
CA THR A 17 20.18 13.14 3.52
C THR A 17 20.14 11.71 2.99
N TYR A 18 20.89 10.77 3.57
CA TYR A 18 20.82 9.35 3.25
C TYR A 18 19.85 8.61 4.18
N CYS A 19 18.64 9.14 4.33
CA CYS A 19 17.51 8.29 4.72
C CYS A 19 17.05 7.59 3.45
N SER A 20 17.71 6.48 3.09
CA SER A 20 17.23 5.58 2.04
C SER A 20 15.92 4.94 2.51
N LYS A 21 14.82 5.68 2.40
CA LYS A 21 13.53 5.02 2.17
C LYS A 21 13.75 4.23 0.90
N GLU A 22 13.82 2.90 1.00
CA GLU A 22 13.53 2.03 -0.13
C GLU A 22 12.11 2.40 -0.59
N GLY A 23 12.04 3.40 -1.47
CA GLY A 23 10.78 3.90 -1.99
C GLY A 23 10.22 2.82 -2.88
N PHE A 24 8.97 2.45 -2.65
CA PHE A 24 8.22 1.67 -3.62
C PHE A 24 8.26 2.40 -4.97
N SER A 25 8.44 1.65 -6.06
CA SER A 25 8.27 2.26 -7.39
C SER A 25 6.85 2.81 -7.54
N SER A 26 6.65 3.70 -8.52
CA SER A 26 5.31 4.23 -8.83
C SER A 26 4.31 3.08 -9.08
N ASP A 27 4.74 2.05 -9.81
CA ASP A 27 3.89 0.91 -10.17
C ASP A 27 3.61 -0.01 -8.99
N GLU A 28 4.61 -0.25 -8.12
CA GLU A 28 4.44 -1.02 -6.90
C GLU A 28 3.50 -0.32 -5.92
N SER A 29 3.62 1.01 -5.79
CA SER A 29 2.70 1.82 -4.98
C SER A 29 1.26 1.76 -5.50
N LYS A 30 1.08 1.83 -6.82
CA LYS A 30 -0.23 1.70 -7.49
C LYS A 30 -0.83 0.31 -7.25
N PHE A 31 -0.03 -0.75 -7.38
CA PHE A 31 -0.45 -2.12 -7.09
C PHE A 31 -0.86 -2.31 -5.63
N ILE A 32 -0.03 -1.85 -4.68
CA ILE A 32 -0.28 -1.94 -3.24
C ILE A 32 -1.63 -1.30 -2.88
N LYS A 33 -1.85 -0.07 -3.35
CA LYS A 33 -3.09 0.68 -3.13
C LYS A 33 -4.29 -0.09 -3.70
N THR A 34 -4.20 -0.50 -4.96
CA THR A 34 -5.30 -1.18 -5.67
C THR A 34 -5.65 -2.50 -4.99
N TYR A 35 -4.65 -3.31 -4.64
CA TYR A 35 -4.90 -4.60 -4.00
C TYR A 35 -5.46 -4.45 -2.58
N LYS A 36 -5.06 -3.41 -1.84
CA LYS A 36 -5.68 -3.08 -0.55
C LYS A 36 -7.17 -2.79 -0.69
N GLU A 37 -7.56 -1.94 -1.65
CA GLU A 37 -8.97 -1.64 -1.92
C GLU A 37 -9.77 -2.91 -2.29
N ILE A 38 -9.18 -3.80 -3.09
CA ILE A 38 -9.78 -5.09 -3.45
C ILE A 38 -10.03 -5.93 -2.18
N LEU A 39 -9.06 -6.04 -1.28
CA LEU A 39 -9.24 -6.81 -0.03
C LEU A 39 -10.33 -6.19 0.86
N ILE A 40 -10.35 -4.86 0.99
CA ILE A 40 -11.39 -4.17 1.78
C ILE A 40 -12.78 -4.46 1.22
N ALA A 41 -12.96 -4.40 -0.10
CA ALA A 41 -14.23 -4.73 -0.75
C ALA A 41 -14.63 -6.20 -0.47
N ARG A 42 -13.69 -7.13 -0.55
CA ARG A 42 -13.92 -8.57 -0.28
C ARG A 42 -14.28 -8.86 1.16
N TYR A 43 -13.72 -8.12 2.12
CA TYR A 43 -14.06 -8.27 3.54
C TYR A 43 -15.38 -7.59 3.91
N SER A 44 -15.74 -6.51 3.21
CA SER A 44 -16.91 -5.70 3.55
C SER A 44 -18.18 -6.17 2.86
N ILE A 45 -18.07 -6.76 1.67
CA ILE A 45 -19.21 -7.16 0.84
C ILE A 45 -19.34 -8.68 0.86
N GLY A 46 -20.33 -9.19 1.62
CA GLY A 46 -20.58 -10.64 1.72
C GLY A 46 -21.17 -11.27 0.45
N ASP A 47 -21.87 -10.47 -0.36
CA ASP A 47 -22.43 -10.89 -1.65
C ASP A 47 -21.30 -10.99 -2.69
N SER A 48 -21.03 -12.19 -3.18
CA SER A 48 -19.91 -12.45 -4.10
C SER A 48 -20.06 -11.76 -5.46
N VAL A 49 -21.28 -11.60 -5.97
CA VAL A 49 -21.57 -10.94 -7.24
C VAL A 49 -21.31 -9.45 -7.10
N LYS A 50 -21.82 -8.83 -6.03
CA LYS A 50 -21.55 -7.42 -5.74
C LYS A 50 -20.08 -7.16 -5.45
N ALA A 51 -19.40 -8.05 -4.74
CA ALA A 51 -17.97 -7.95 -4.49
C ALA A 51 -17.17 -8.03 -5.80
N ASN A 52 -17.53 -8.92 -6.72
CA ASN A 52 -16.90 -9.01 -8.03
C ASN A 52 -17.09 -7.72 -8.84
N GLN A 53 -18.32 -7.19 -8.86
CA GLN A 53 -18.60 -5.93 -9.54
C GLN A 53 -17.74 -4.79 -8.97
N GLU A 54 -17.62 -4.72 -7.64
CA GLU A 54 -16.82 -3.68 -7.01
C GLU A 54 -15.32 -3.84 -7.25
N VAL A 55 -14.81 -5.07 -7.32
CA VAL A 55 -13.42 -5.32 -7.73
C VAL A 55 -13.16 -4.78 -9.14
N MET A 56 -14.07 -5.00 -10.09
CA MET A 56 -13.93 -4.44 -11.43
C MET A 56 -13.95 -2.91 -11.44
N ASN A 57 -14.79 -2.30 -10.60
CA ASN A 57 -14.82 -0.84 -10.43
C ASN A 57 -13.50 -0.32 -9.83
N ILE A 58 -12.97 -0.98 -8.80
CA ILE A 58 -11.68 -0.63 -8.16
C ILE A 58 -10.56 -0.65 -9.18
N LEU A 59 -10.46 -1.72 -9.97
CA LEU A 59 -9.43 -1.84 -11.01
C LEU A 59 -9.53 -0.69 -12.01
N LYS A 60 -10.74 -0.43 -12.54
CA LYS A 60 -10.98 0.65 -13.50
C LYS A 60 -10.61 2.03 -12.93
N ARG A 61 -11.04 2.34 -11.70
CA ARG A 61 -10.75 3.63 -11.03
C ARG A 61 -9.26 3.83 -10.77
N ASN A 62 -8.52 2.75 -10.52
CA ASN A 62 -7.07 2.81 -10.36
C ASN A 62 -6.32 2.65 -11.70
N GLY A 63 -7.01 2.70 -12.84
CA GLY A 63 -6.36 2.64 -14.17
C GLY A 63 -5.70 1.29 -14.45
N TYR A 64 -6.35 0.20 -14.04
CA TYR A 64 -6.00 -1.17 -14.39
C TYR A 64 -7.12 -1.80 -15.20
N SER A 65 -6.76 -2.51 -16.27
CA SER A 65 -7.51 -3.68 -16.71
C SER A 65 -7.21 -4.87 -15.79
N PHE A 66 -8.08 -5.88 -15.80
CA PHE A 66 -7.85 -7.10 -15.02
C PHE A 66 -6.56 -7.82 -15.42
N ARG A 67 -6.26 -7.88 -16.72
CA ARG A 67 -5.04 -8.52 -17.24
C ARG A 67 -3.78 -7.78 -16.76
N GLU A 68 -3.72 -6.46 -16.92
CA GLU A 68 -2.56 -5.67 -16.45
C GLU A 68 -2.32 -5.82 -14.95
N PHE A 69 -3.39 -5.90 -14.15
CA PHE A 69 -3.26 -6.13 -12.72
C PHE A 69 -2.66 -7.51 -12.41
N LEU A 70 -3.12 -8.57 -13.11
CA LEU A 70 -2.55 -9.91 -12.97
C LEU A 70 -1.10 -9.98 -13.44
N ASP A 71 -0.78 -9.32 -14.55
CA ASP A 71 0.59 -9.26 -15.07
C ASP A 71 1.51 -8.57 -14.04
N THR A 72 1.07 -7.45 -13.47
CA THR A 72 1.79 -6.75 -12.38
C THR A 72 1.97 -7.66 -11.17
N PHE A 73 0.94 -8.40 -10.76
CA PHE A 73 1.01 -9.34 -9.65
C PHE A 73 2.10 -10.39 -9.89
N TRP A 74 2.11 -11.01 -11.07
CA TRP A 74 3.08 -12.04 -11.41
C TRP A 74 4.48 -11.49 -11.59
N GLU A 75 4.62 -10.31 -12.17
CA GLU A 75 5.91 -9.61 -12.29
C GLU A 75 6.52 -9.38 -10.91
N LEU A 76 5.77 -8.79 -9.98
CA LEU A 76 6.23 -8.54 -8.61
C LEU A 76 6.59 -9.83 -7.88
N ARG A 77 5.75 -10.87 -8.00
CA ARG A 77 6.01 -12.19 -7.41
C ARG A 77 7.29 -12.82 -7.93
N ASN A 78 7.51 -12.76 -9.25
CA ASN A 78 8.63 -13.43 -9.91
C ASN A 78 9.94 -12.64 -9.75
N LYS A 79 9.88 -11.31 -9.64
CA LYS A 79 11.04 -10.44 -9.44
C LYS A 79 11.70 -10.66 -8.09
N ASP A 80 10.91 -10.67 -7.01
CA ASP A 80 11.39 -10.96 -5.66
C ASP A 80 10.24 -11.53 -4.80
N SER A 81 10.19 -12.85 -4.72
CA SER A 81 9.13 -13.57 -3.99
C SER A 81 9.13 -13.27 -2.48
N LYS A 82 10.29 -13.02 -1.87
CA LYS A 82 10.38 -12.70 -0.44
C LYS A 82 9.80 -11.32 -0.16
N ARG A 83 10.22 -10.32 -0.93
CA ARG A 83 9.68 -8.96 -0.85
C ARG A 83 8.19 -8.95 -1.17
N PHE A 84 7.76 -9.65 -2.21
CA PHE A 84 6.36 -9.79 -2.57
C PHE A 84 5.52 -10.35 -1.42
N SER A 85 5.98 -11.40 -0.75
CA SER A 85 5.29 -11.97 0.42
C SER A 85 5.14 -10.95 1.54
N ALA A 86 6.19 -10.18 1.84
CA ALA A 86 6.14 -9.11 2.83
C ALA A 86 5.14 -7.99 2.46
N ILE A 87 5.07 -7.62 1.17
CA ILE A 87 4.11 -6.64 0.65
C ILE A 87 2.67 -7.15 0.84
N ILE A 88 2.38 -8.38 0.42
CA ILE A 88 1.04 -8.97 0.52
C ILE A 88 0.58 -9.06 1.98
N ASP A 89 1.47 -9.47 2.89
CA ASP A 89 1.15 -9.54 4.31
C ASP A 89 0.91 -8.16 4.92
N SER A 90 1.69 -7.15 4.52
CA SER A 90 1.46 -5.75 4.91
C SER A 90 0.10 -5.24 4.44
N ILE A 91 -0.23 -5.47 3.16
CA ILE A 91 -1.53 -5.10 2.58
C ILE A 91 -2.67 -5.76 3.34
N ARG A 92 -2.58 -7.07 3.63
CA ARG A 92 -3.61 -7.81 4.36
C ARG A 92 -3.84 -7.24 5.76
N LYS A 93 -2.76 -7.01 6.52
CA LYS A 93 -2.84 -6.44 7.87
C LYS A 93 -3.52 -5.07 7.85
N SER A 94 -3.10 -4.21 6.93
CA SER A 94 -3.67 -2.87 6.80
C SER A 94 -5.14 -2.91 6.35
N ALA A 95 -5.51 -3.75 5.39
CA ALA A 95 -6.90 -3.90 4.94
C ALA A 95 -7.83 -4.37 6.07
N VAL A 96 -7.40 -5.34 6.87
CA VAL A 96 -8.17 -5.83 8.02
C VAL A 96 -8.38 -4.73 9.06
N GLN A 97 -7.32 -3.95 9.37
CA GLN A 97 -7.42 -2.83 10.30
C GLN A 97 -8.44 -1.79 9.84
N ASP A 98 -8.38 -1.38 8.57
CA ASP A 98 -9.32 -0.42 7.99
C ASP A 98 -10.78 -0.91 8.09
N VAL A 99 -11.02 -2.19 7.83
CA VAL A 99 -12.37 -2.80 7.92
C VAL A 99 -12.88 -2.81 9.37
N ILE A 100 -12.02 -3.18 10.33
CA ILE A 100 -12.39 -3.16 11.76
C ILE A 100 -12.73 -1.73 12.20
N GLU A 101 -11.91 -0.76 11.80
CA GLU A 101 -12.13 0.64 12.13
C GLU A 101 -13.44 1.18 11.53
N ALA A 102 -13.73 0.85 10.28
CA ALA A 102 -14.99 1.21 9.62
C ALA A 102 -16.20 0.63 10.37
N LYS A 103 -16.19 -0.67 10.69
CA LYS A 103 -17.27 -1.32 11.44
C LYS A 103 -17.45 -0.72 12.83
N LYS A 104 -16.35 -0.40 13.52
CA LYS A 104 -16.41 0.27 14.84
C LYS A 104 -17.09 1.64 14.74
N LYS A 105 -16.77 2.43 13.71
CA LYS A 105 -17.40 3.74 13.46
C LYS A 105 -18.89 3.61 13.15
N GLU A 106 -19.29 2.61 12.35
CA GLU A 106 -20.69 2.33 12.05
C GLU A 106 -21.48 1.98 13.32
N PHE A 107 -20.93 1.08 14.15
CA PHE A 107 -21.56 0.70 15.42
C PHE A 107 -21.72 1.90 16.38
N GLN A 108 -20.70 2.76 16.47
CA GLN A 108 -20.77 3.99 17.29
C GLN A 108 -21.76 5.05 16.77
N ARG A 109 -22.12 5.00 15.48
CA ARG A 109 -23.13 5.88 14.87
C ARG A 109 -24.54 5.32 15.05
N ALA A 110 -24.70 4.00 15.00
CA ALA A 110 -25.99 3.34 15.18
C ALA A 110 -26.52 3.40 16.63
N ASN A 111 -25.62 3.52 17.62
CA ASN A 111 -25.94 3.59 19.04
C ASN A 111 -25.89 5.02 19.64
N ARG A 112 -25.93 6.04 18.78
CA ARG A 112 -26.11 7.44 19.18
C ARG A 112 -27.51 7.89 18.82
#